data_AF-A0A2R7Y1D2-F1
#
_entry.id   AF-A0A2R7Y1D2-F1
#
_cell.length_a   1.000
_cell.length_b   1.000
_cell.length_c   1.000
_cell.angle_alpha   90.00
_cell.angle_beta   90.00
_cell.angle_gamma   90.00
#
_symmetry.space_group_name_H-M   'P 1'
#
loop_
_entity.id
_entity.type
_entity.pdbx_description
1 polymer ?
#
loop_
_entity_poly.entity_id
_entity_poly.type
_entity_poly.pdbx_seq_one_letter_code
_entity_poly.pdbx_strand_id
1 'polypeptide(L)' 'MNVRPEVHSTILETLQRMGGKALEQNLLEELRARGLELRPEALRQALLKLEMHEKVRVISLDAERKLIELTGV' A
#
# COMPACT_ATOMS: atom_id res chain seq x y z
N MET A 1 15.02 7.74 3.29
CA MET A 1 14.02 8.49 4.08
C MET A 1 13.19 7.50 4.88
N ASN A 2 13.03 7.72 6.18
CA ASN A 2 12.18 6.85 7.00
C ASN A 2 10.71 7.26 6.74
N VAL A 3 9.93 6.40 6.07
CA VAL A 3 8.47 6.56 5.97
C VAL A 3 7.92 6.60 7.40
N ARG A 4 7.09 7.60 7.71
CA ARG A 4 6.57 7.81 9.06
C ARG A 4 5.54 6.71 9.42
N PRO A 5 5.45 6.26 10.69
CA PRO A 5 4.53 5.18 11.08
C PRO A 5 3.07 5.44 10.72
N GLU A 6 2.63 6.70 10.70
CA GLU A 6 1.26 7.11 10.38
C GLU A 6 0.90 6.84 8.91
N VAL A 7 1.90 6.77 8.03
CA VAL A 7 1.70 6.38 6.62
C VAL A 7 1.34 4.90 6.54
N HIS A 8 1.97 4.05 7.35
CA HIS A 8 1.70 2.61 7.35
C HIS A 8 0.26 2.32 7.81
N SER A 9 -0.20 2.94 8.90
CA SER A 9 -1.58 2.77 9.37
C SER A 9 -2.59 3.26 8.33
N THR A 10 -2.33 4.41 7.71
CA THR A 10 -3.20 4.96 6.66
C THR A 10 -3.29 4.04 5.44
N ILE A 11 -2.17 3.41 5.04
CA ILE A 11 -2.15 2.41 3.95
C ILE A 11 -3.02 1.20 4.30
N LEU A 12 -2.83 0.63 5.50
CA LEU A 12 -3.58 -0.55 5.93
C LEU A 12 -5.08 -0.26 6.05
N GLU A 13 -5.47 0.87 6.64
CA GLU A 13 -6.86 1.30 6.71
C GLU A 13 -7.48 1.51 5.33
N THR A 14 -6.72 2.09 4.39
CA THR A 14 -7.18 2.28 3.01
C THR A 14 -7.43 0.94 2.33
N LEU A 15 -6.46 0.02 2.41
CA LEU A 15 -6.62 -1.33 1.87
C LEU A 15 -7.82 -2.04 2.48
N GLN A 16 -8.03 -1.95 3.80
CA GLN A 16 -9.18 -2.55 4.48
C GLN A 16 -10.51 -2.04 3.90
N ARG A 17 -10.62 -0.72 3.67
CA ARG A 17 -11.83 -0.11 3.06
C ARG A 17 -12.03 -0.52 1.61
N MET A 18 -10.95 -0.80 0.89
CA MET A 18 -10.98 -1.32 -0.48
C MET A 18 -11.25 -2.83 -0.55
N GLY A 19 -11.66 -3.47 0.56
CA GLY A 19 -11.94 -4.92 0.60
C GLY A 19 -10.69 -5.78 0.80
N GLY A 20 -9.61 -5.20 1.32
CA GLY A 20 -8.36 -5.88 1.64
C GLY A 20 -7.45 -6.15 0.44
N LYS A 21 -7.80 -5.66 -0.75
CA LYS A 21 -7.04 -5.93 -1.99
C LYS A 21 -7.17 -4.77 -2.97
N ALA A 22 -6.06 -4.32 -3.55
CA ALA A 22 -6.05 -3.26 -4.54
C ALA A 22 -4.83 -3.34 -5.47
N LEU A 23 -4.95 -2.80 -6.69
CA LEU A 23 -3.78 -2.50 -7.50
C LEU A 23 -2.98 -1.35 -6.87
N GLU A 24 -1.64 -1.37 -7.00
CA GLU A 24 -0.76 -0.32 -6.45
C GLU A 24 -1.20 1.08 -6.88
N GLN A 25 -1.57 1.25 -8.16
CA GLN A 25 -2.04 2.52 -8.70
C GLN A 25 -3.36 2.99 -8.05
N ASN A 26 -4.32 2.08 -7.85
CA ASN A 26 -5.61 2.41 -7.24
C ASN A 26 -5.43 2.75 -5.77
N LEU A 27 -4.53 2.04 -5.07
CA LEU A 27 -4.16 2.37 -3.69
C LEU A 27 -3.54 3.77 -3.60
N LEU A 28 -2.64 4.11 -4.53
CA LEU A 28 -2.02 5.43 -4.58
C LEU A 28 -3.03 6.55 -4.83
N GLU A 29 -3.98 6.32 -5.74
CA GLU A 29 -5.07 7.26 -6.05
C GLU A 29 -6.00 7.47 -4.85
N GLU A 30 -6.39 6.40 -4.17
CA GLU A 30 -7.25 6.47 -2.97
C GLU A 30 -6.54 7.18 -1.82
N LEU A 31 -5.25 6.91 -1.59
CA LEU A 31 -4.46 7.62 -0.58
C LEU A 31 -4.39 9.13 -0.88
N ARG A 32 -4.24 9.51 -2.15
CA ARG A 32 -4.29 10.92 -2.59
C ARG A 32 -5.67 11.53 -2.33
N ALA A 33 -6.75 10.84 -2.67
CA ALA A 33 -8.12 11.30 -2.42
C ALA A 33 -8.38 11.53 -0.91
N ARG A 34 -7.68 10.78 -0.04
CA ARG A 34 -7.72 10.93 1.43
C ARG A 34 -6.74 11.98 1.97
N GLY A 35 -6.07 12.75 1.11
CA GLY A 35 -5.14 13.82 1.48
C GLY A 35 -3.72 13.36 1.80
N LEU A 36 -3.38 12.08 1.55
CA LEU A 36 -2.03 11.57 1.70
C LEU A 36 -1.33 11.52 0.34
N GLU A 37 -0.65 12.61 -0.02
CA GLU A 37 0.15 12.67 -1.23
C GLU A 37 1.48 11.93 -1.06
N LEU A 38 1.59 10.76 -1.69
CA LEU A 38 2.83 10.00 -1.78
C LEU A 38 3.36 10.00 -3.21
N ARG A 39 4.69 10.03 -3.34
CA ARG A 39 5.34 9.59 -4.58
C ARG A 39 5.24 8.06 -4.70
N PRO A 40 5.17 7.49 -5.91
CA PRO A 40 5.12 6.04 -6.09
C PRO A 40 6.25 5.29 -5.37
N GLU A 41 7.47 5.84 -5.36
CA GLU A 41 8.63 5.25 -4.69
C GLU A 41 8.44 5.19 -3.17
N ALA A 42 7.77 6.19 -2.59
CA ALA A 42 7.50 6.24 -1.16
C ALA A 42 6.43 5.20 -0.78
N LEU A 43 5.41 5.02 -1.61
CA LEU A 43 4.43 3.93 -1.44
C LEU A 43 5.12 2.57 -1.52
N ARG A 44 5.98 2.33 -2.52
CA ARG A 44 6.73 1.07 -2.64
C ARG A 44 7.63 0.80 -1.44
N GLN A 45 8.31 1.81 -0.91
CA GLN A 45 9.11 1.68 0.32
C GLN A 45 8.25 1.34 1.54
N ALA A 46 7.06 1.95 1.66
CA ALA A 46 6.13 1.64 2.74
C ALA A 46 5.58 0.21 2.63
N LEU A 47 5.18 -0.21 1.43
CA LEU A 47 4.69 -1.56 1.15
C LEU A 47 5.75 -2.61 1.42
N LEU A 48 7.02 -2.37 1.04
CA LEU A 48 8.14 -3.26 1.39
C LEU A 48 8.26 -3.46 2.90
N LYS A 49 8.19 -2.37 3.67
CA LYS A 49 8.22 -2.47 5.14
C LYS A 49 7.02 -3.23 5.69
N LEU A 50 5.82 -2.97 5.19
CA LEU A 50 4.61 -3.67 5.61
C LEU A 50 4.66 -5.17 5.27
N GLU A 51 5.21 -5.53 4.13
CA GLU A 51 5.40 -6.91 3.69
C GLU A 51 6.40 -7.66 4.56
N MET A 52 7.53 -7.03 4.93
CA MET A 52 8.48 -7.61 5.90
C MET A 52 7.87 -7.89 7.28
N HIS A 53 6.79 -7.21 7.64
CA HIS A 53 6.06 -7.41 8.90
C HIS A 53 4.76 -8.22 8.71
N GLU A 54 4.61 -8.89 7.57
CA GLU A 54 3.47 -9.77 7.27
C GLU A 54 2.13 -9.05 7.44
N LYS A 55 2.06 -7.78 7.04
CA LYS A 55 0.81 -6.99 7.02
C LYS A 55 0.18 -6.91 5.64
N VAL A 56 0.99 -7.01 4.60
CA VAL A 56 0.54 -7.07 3.21
C VAL A 56 1.35 -8.10 2.43
N ARG A 57 0.82 -8.53 1.30
CA ARG A 57 1.53 -9.27 0.25
C ARG A 57 1.52 -8.45 -1.02
N VAL A 58 2.68 -8.33 -1.68
CA VAL A 58 2.83 -7.64 -2.96
C VAL A 58 3.04 -8.65 -4.07
N ILE A 59 2.08 -8.76 -4.99
CA ILE A 59 2.10 -9.71 -6.09
C ILE A 59 2.33 -8.95 -7.40
N SER A 60 3.45 -9.21 -8.07
CA SER A 60 3.68 -8.68 -9.43
C SER A 60 2.77 -9.42 -10.41
N LEU A 61 1.92 -8.67 -11.13
CA LEU A 61 1.07 -9.20 -12.20
C LEU A 61 1.81 -9.15 -13.55
N ASP A 62 2.57 -8.07 -13.77
CA ASP A 62 3.50 -7.89 -14.89
C ASP A 62 4.60 -6.90 -14.49
N ALA A 63 5.33 -6.35 -15.48
CA ALA A 63 6.43 -5.42 -15.25
C ALA A 63 6.00 -4.10 -14.60
N GLU A 64 4.74 -3.68 -14.78
CA GLU A 64 4.25 -2.37 -14.33
C GLU A 64 3.16 -2.48 -13.25
N ARG A 65 2.40 -3.57 -13.24
CA ARG A 65 1.24 -3.75 -12.37
C ARG A 65 1.55 -4.66 -11.21
N LYS A 66 1.24 -4.17 -10.01
CA LYS A 66 1.31 -4.91 -8.75
C LYS A 66 -0.05 -4.92 -8.06
N LEU A 67 -0.34 -6.05 -7.43
CA LEU A 67 -1.50 -6.28 -6.61
C LEU A 67 -1.07 -6.35 -5.16
N ILE A 68 -1.75 -5.59 -4.30
CA ILE A 68 -1.49 -5.50 -2.87
C ILE A 68 -2.66 -6.14 -2.14
N GLU A 69 -2.36 -7.10 -1.26
CA GLU A 69 -3.36 -7.80 -0.45
C GLU A 69 -3.01 -7.67 1.03
N LEU A 70 -4.00 -7.42 1.89
CA LEU A 70 -3.82 -7.57 3.34
C LEU A 70 -3.58 -9.03 3.68
N THR A 71 -2.64 -9.27 4.59
CA THR A 71 -2.40 -10.60 5.13
C THR A 71 -3.11 -10.73 6.47
N GLY A 72 -3.99 -11.73 6.59
CA GLY A 72 -4.72 -12.04 7.82
C GLY A 72 -6.06 -11.32 7.95
N VAL A 73 -6.99 -11.58 7.03
CA VAL A 73 -8.43 -11.43 7.29
C VAL A 73 -8.90 -12.59 8.16
#